data_AF-A0A0C1H9Q4-F1
#
_entry.id   AF-A0A0C1H9Q4-F1
#
_cell.length_a   1.000
_cell.length_b   1.000
_cell.length_c   1.000
_cell.angle_alpha   90.00
_cell.angle_beta   90.00
_cell.angle_gamma   90.00
#
_symmetry.space_group_name_H-M   'P 1'
#
loop_
_entity.id
_entity.type
_entity.pdbx_description
1 polymer ?
#
loop_
_entity_poly.entity_id
_entity_poly.type
_entity_poly.pdbx_seq_one_letter_code
_entity_poly.pdbx_strand_id
1 'polypeptide(L)'
;MKSVAINLWGPYRSVAESKLPKAKAVADRFHVMQNLNKALDDCRKQAKRESDDKEIWKQAKYVVLKDREDLTEEQGSILKRILTAWPITKSLL
;
A
#
# COMPACT_ATOMS: atom_id res chain seq x y z
N MET A 1 -12.02 25.03 -5.89
CA MET A 1 -12.89 23.84 -6.00
C MET A 1 -13.01 23.20 -4.62
N LYS A 2 -14.22 22.92 -4.12
CA LYS A 2 -14.42 22.25 -2.82
C LYS A 2 -14.51 20.74 -3.02
N SER A 3 -14.05 19.96 -2.05
CA SER A 3 -14.08 18.49 -2.10
C SER A 3 -14.65 17.91 -0.81
N VAL A 4 -15.10 16.66 -0.89
CA VAL A 4 -15.55 15.86 0.25
C VAL A 4 -14.80 14.54 0.22
N ALA A 5 -14.12 14.22 1.33
CA ALA A 5 -13.52 12.90 1.52
C ALA A 5 -14.62 11.88 1.80
N ILE A 6 -14.62 10.78 1.07
CA ILE A 6 -15.61 9.71 1.20
C ILE A 6 -14.92 8.37 1.42
N ASN A 7 -15.61 7.50 2.16
CA ASN A 7 -15.24 6.09 2.23
C ASN A 7 -15.31 5.47 0.82
N LEU A 8 -14.59 4.36 0.62
CA LEU A 8 -14.53 3.62 -0.65
C LEU A 8 -15.82 2.83 -0.96
N TRP A 9 -16.80 2.81 -0.07
CA TRP A 9 -18.08 2.15 -0.32
C TRP A 9 -18.97 2.98 -1.27
N GLY A 10 -19.39 2.35 -2.37
CA GLY A 10 -20.11 2.99 -3.48
C GLY A 10 -21.31 3.88 -3.08
N PRO A 11 -22.18 3.47 -2.14
CA PRO A 11 -23.29 4.31 -1.68
C PRO A 11 -22.89 5.67 -1.11
N TYR A 12 -21.73 5.79 -0.46
CA TYR A 12 -21.25 7.11 0.00
C TYR A 12 -20.96 8.04 -1.16
N ARG A 13 -20.41 7.51 -2.26
CA ARG A 13 -20.19 8.26 -3.49
C ARG A 13 -21.51 8.74 -4.08
N SER A 14 -22.49 7.84 -4.22
CA SER A 14 -23.80 8.19 -4.77
C SER A 14 -24.50 9.28 -3.94
N VAL A 15 -24.44 9.18 -2.61
CA VAL A 15 -25.00 10.19 -1.71
C VAL A 15 -24.24 11.52 -1.80
N ALA A 16 -22.91 11.49 -1.84
CA ALA A 16 -22.09 12.70 -1.97
C ALA A 16 -22.35 13.43 -3.28
N GLU A 17 -22.38 12.72 -4.41
CA GLU A 17 -22.68 13.29 -5.73
C GLU A 17 -24.11 13.85 -5.80
N SER A 18 -25.08 13.19 -5.14
CA SER A 18 -26.47 13.66 -5.07
C SER A 18 -26.66 14.89 -4.18
N LYS A 19 -26.08 14.90 -2.98
CA LYS A 19 -26.31 15.93 -1.96
C LYS A 19 -25.35 17.11 -2.07
N LEU A 20 -24.17 16.89 -2.66
CA LEU A 20 -23.12 17.90 -2.81
C LEU A 20 -22.66 17.99 -4.28
N PRO A 21 -23.56 18.32 -5.24
CA PRO A 21 -23.25 18.27 -6.68
C PRO A 21 -22.16 19.26 -7.12
N LYS A 22 -21.83 20.26 -6.29
CA LYS A 22 -20.75 21.24 -6.53
C LYS A 22 -19.42 20.83 -5.91
N ALA A 23 -19.38 19.75 -5.13
CA ALA A 23 -18.18 19.24 -4.48
C ALA A 23 -17.65 18.00 -5.20
N LYS A 24 -16.33 17.89 -5.30
CA LYS A 24 -15.71 16.67 -5.82
C LYS A 24 -15.67 15.60 -4.71
N ALA A 25 -16.26 14.44 -4.96
CA ALA A 25 -16.09 13.27 -4.12
C ALA A 25 -14.66 12.71 -4.30
N VAL A 26 -13.89 12.62 -3.22
CA VAL A 26 -12.50 12.16 -3.21
C VAL A 26 -12.37 10.97 -2.27
N ALA A 27 -11.66 9.93 -2.70
CA ALA A 27 -11.38 8.77 -1.86
C ALA A 27 -10.61 9.17 -0.61
N ASP A 28 -11.08 8.72 0.55
CA ASP A 28 -10.40 8.92 1.81
C ASP A 28 -9.04 8.19 1.83
N ARG A 29 -7.96 8.93 2.12
CA ARG A 29 -6.59 8.40 2.12
C ARG A 29 -6.41 7.25 3.11
N PHE A 30 -7.04 7.28 4.27
CA PHE A 30 -6.86 6.24 5.28
C PHE A 30 -7.33 4.88 4.76
N HIS A 31 -8.50 4.82 4.13
CA HIS A 31 -9.01 3.56 3.58
C HIS A 31 -8.18 3.06 2.40
N VAL A 32 -7.70 3.97 1.54
CA VAL A 32 -6.80 3.62 0.43
C VAL A 32 -5.48 3.02 0.97
N MET A 33 -4.83 3.70 1.91
CA MET A 33 -3.57 3.25 2.49
C MET A 33 -3.73 1.97 3.29
N GLN A 34 -4.83 1.80 4.02
CA GLN A 34 -5.13 0.57 4.76
C GLN A 34 -5.23 -0.63 3.81
N ASN A 35 -5.95 -0.49 2.70
CA ASN A 35 -6.10 -1.55 1.71
C ASN A 35 -4.77 -1.89 1.03
N LEU A 36 -3.99 -0.88 0.64
CA LEU A 36 -2.67 -1.07 0.04
C LEU A 36 -1.71 -1.78 1.00
N ASN A 37 -1.61 -1.31 2.25
CA ASN A 37 -0.74 -1.89 3.26
C ASN A 37 -1.12 -3.34 3.57
N LYS A 38 -2.42 -3.66 3.57
CA LYS A 38 -2.90 -5.03 3.74
C LYS A 38 -2.45 -5.92 2.57
N ALA A 39 -2.66 -5.48 1.33
CA ALA A 39 -2.25 -6.23 0.14
C ALA A 39 -0.73 -6.46 0.12
N LEU A 40 0.07 -5.42 0.43
CA LEU A 40 1.52 -5.52 0.54
C LEU A 40 1.96 -6.49 1.64
N ASP A 41 1.34 -6.45 2.82
CA ASP A 41 1.68 -7.39 3.90
C ASP A 41 1.31 -8.83 3.56
N ASP A 42 0.23 -9.05 2.81
CA ASP A 42 -0.17 -10.38 2.36
C ASP A 42 0.78 -10.93 1.27
N CYS A 43 1.19 -10.10 0.32
CA CYS A 43 2.27 -10.44 -0.63
C CYS A 43 3.59 -10.76 0.10
N ARG A 44 3.97 -9.95 1.10
CA ARG A 44 5.16 -10.18 1.92
C ARG A 44 5.08 -11.51 2.68
N LYS A 45 3.93 -11.86 3.26
CA LYS A 45 3.72 -13.15 3.92
C LYS A 45 3.88 -14.31 2.95
N GLN A 46 3.33 -14.17 1.74
CA GLN A 46 3.48 -15.19 0.70
C GLN A 46 4.95 -15.36 0.31
N ALA A 47 5.64 -14.28 -0.05
CA ALA A 47 7.04 -14.33 -0.43
C ALA A 47 7.93 -14.87 0.70
N LYS A 48 7.63 -14.53 1.97
CA LYS A 48 8.30 -15.14 3.14
C LYS A 48 8.10 -16.65 3.22
N ARG A 49 6.92 -17.17 2.88
CA ARG A 49 6.66 -18.63 2.89
C ARG A 49 7.44 -19.35 1.79
N GLU A 50 7.55 -18.72 0.63
CA GLU A 50 8.17 -19.31 -0.57
C GLU A 50 9.69 -19.14 -0.62
N SER A 51 10.26 -18.14 0.07
CA SER A 51 11.69 -17.86 0.09
C SER A 51 12.51 -18.89 0.89
N ASP A 52 13.62 -19.36 0.35
CA ASP A 52 14.59 -20.21 1.07
C ASP A 52 15.34 -19.41 2.15
N ASP A 53 15.67 -18.15 1.87
CA ASP A 53 16.25 -17.23 2.86
C ASP A 53 15.11 -16.62 3.70
N LYS A 54 14.89 -17.14 4.91
CA LYS A 54 13.89 -16.60 5.85
C LYS A 54 14.39 -15.37 6.61
N GLU A 55 15.70 -15.14 6.65
CA GLU A 55 16.31 -14.06 7.43
C GLU A 55 15.99 -12.70 6.83
N ILE A 56 16.05 -12.56 5.49
CA ILE A 56 15.69 -11.29 4.81
C ILE A 56 14.27 -10.82 5.14
N TRP A 57 13.36 -11.76 5.45
CA TRP A 57 11.95 -11.47 5.70
C TRP A 57 11.63 -11.15 7.16
N LYS A 58 12.60 -11.26 8.09
CA LYS A 58 12.39 -10.90 9.50
C LYS A 58 12.12 -9.41 9.68
N GLN A 59 12.85 -8.57 8.95
CA GLN A 59 12.73 -7.11 9.02
C GLN A 59 11.90 -6.51 7.88
N ALA A 60 11.46 -7.33 6.92
CA ALA A 60 10.77 -6.89 5.70
C ALA A 60 9.46 -6.12 5.93
N LYS A 61 8.78 -6.31 7.08
CA LYS A 61 7.45 -5.72 7.30
C LYS A 61 7.47 -4.19 7.23
N TYR A 62 8.33 -3.55 8.02
CA TYR A 62 8.40 -2.09 8.02
C TYR A 62 9.19 -1.53 6.84
N VAL A 63 10.08 -2.34 6.25
CA VAL A 63 10.85 -1.95 5.07
C VAL A 63 9.94 -1.79 3.83
N VAL A 64 8.95 -2.67 3.67
CA VAL A 64 8.04 -2.64 2.50
C VAL A 64 6.87 -1.68 2.68
N LEU A 65 6.51 -1.33 3.93
CA LEU A 65 5.36 -0.48 4.25
C LEU A 65 5.70 1.01 4.44
N LYS A 66 6.98 1.36 4.47
CA LYS A 66 7.44 2.76 4.59
C LYS A 66 7.54 3.43 3.23
N ASP A 67 7.35 4.74 3.22
CA ASP A 67 7.71 5.56 2.07
C ASP A 67 9.22 5.53 1.85
N ARG A 68 9.63 5.61 0.57
CA ARG A 68 11.04 5.43 0.17
C ARG A 68 11.97 6.46 0.80
N GLU A 69 11.46 7.66 1.04
CA GLU A 69 12.18 8.77 1.67
C GLU A 69 12.38 8.56 3.17
N ASP A 70 11.56 7.73 3.82
CA ASP A 70 11.61 7.43 5.26
C ASP A 70 12.44 6.16 5.61
N LEU A 71 13.09 5.58 4.59
CA LEU A 71 13.95 4.43 4.76
C LEU A 71 15.35 4.87 5.21
N THR A 72 15.90 4.18 6.20
CA THR A 72 17.33 4.27 6.49
C THR A 72 18.13 3.61 5.37
N GLU A 73 19.44 3.88 5.27
CA GLU A 73 20.30 3.22 4.29
C GLU A 73 20.28 1.69 4.43
N GLU A 74 20.29 1.18 5.67
CA GLU A 74 20.16 -0.25 5.96
C GLU A 74 18.83 -0.81 5.46
N GLN A 75 17.72 -0.12 5.75
CA GLN A 75 16.39 -0.52 5.28
C GLN A 75 16.31 -0.49 3.75
N GLY A 76 16.95 0.49 3.10
CA GLY A 76 17.07 0.56 1.65
C GLY A 76 17.87 -0.60 1.05
N SER A 77 18.93 -1.04 1.72
CA SER A 77 19.70 -2.23 1.33
C SER A 77 18.87 -3.52 1.45
N ILE A 78 18.13 -3.67 2.55
CA ILE A 78 17.19 -4.78 2.76
C ILE A 78 16.11 -4.77 1.68
N LEU A 79 15.53 -3.61 1.38
CA LEU A 79 14.51 -3.47 0.33
C LEU A 79 15.04 -3.93 -1.03
N LYS A 80 16.26 -3.51 -1.42
CA LYS A 80 16.88 -3.97 -2.66
C LYS A 80 17.03 -5.50 -2.69
N ARG A 81 17.51 -6.11 -1.61
CA ARG A 81 17.64 -7.57 -1.52
C ARG A 81 16.29 -8.28 -1.66
N ILE A 82 15.25 -7.76 -1.00
CA ILE A 82 13.88 -8.29 -1.11
C ILE A 82 13.39 -8.20 -2.56
N LEU A 83 13.55 -7.06 -3.21
CA LEU A 83 13.11 -6.85 -4.60
C LEU A 83 13.90 -7.68 -5.61
N THR A 84 15.16 -8.02 -5.32
CA THR A 84 15.96 -8.94 -6.13
C THR A 84 15.52 -10.39 -5.94
N ALA A 85 15.26 -10.81 -4.69
CA ALA A 85 14.84 -12.18 -4.36
C ALA A 85 13.40 -12.47 -4.79
N TRP A 86 12.54 -11.45 -4.76
CA TRP A 86 11.15 -11.50 -5.18
C TRP A 86 10.85 -10.32 -6.09
N PRO A 87 11.24 -10.39 -7.38
CA PRO A 87 10.90 -9.35 -8.34
C PRO A 87 9.39 -9.34 -8.50
N ILE A 88 8.74 -8.27 -8.02
CA ILE A 88 7.33 -8.02 -8.30
C ILE A 88 7.22 -7.84 -9.81
N THR A 89 6.90 -8.91 -10.54
CA THR A 89 6.77 -8.87 -11.99
C THR A 89 5.56 -8.02 -12.36
N LYS A 90 5.79 -6.73 -12.63
CA LYS A 90 5.03 -5.82 -13.53
C LYS A 90 3.48 -5.76 -13.47
N SER A 91 2.80 -6.46 -12.55
CA SER A 91 1.33 -6.55 -12.55
C SER A 91 0.66 -5.68 -11.48
N LEU A 92 1.42 -4.92 -10.71
CA LEU A 92 0.91 -4.11 -9.59
C LEU A 92 1.44 -2.66 -9.58
N LEU A 93 2.20 -2.26 -10.60
CA LEU A 93 2.57 -0.88 -10.94
C LEU A 93 2.44 -0.73 -12.46
#